data_AF-A0AAE7E432-F1
#
_entry.id   AF-A0AAE7E432-F1
#
_cell.length_a   1.000
_cell.length_b   1.000
_cell.length_c   1.000
_cell.angle_alpha   90.00
_cell.angle_beta   90.00
_cell.angle_gamma   90.00
#
_symmetry.space_group_name_H-M   'P 1'
#
loop_
_entity.id
_entity.type
_entity.pdbx_description
1 polymer ?
#
loop_
_entity_poly.entity_id
_entity_poly.type
_entity_poly.pdbx_seq_one_letter_code
_entity_poly.pdbx_strand_id
1 'polypeptide(L)'
;MKKISFYLLINKLYLMSFRTYLNYLKTDILSSSWFKKACKEKKIKIKFLSKSYFCDETKDYYFKYEKKNLYFFKLFLIKFEYQQELENNNHLKLLNINIKNETIFKVVTFLFSIQKLFLKTNYYLDMNIIDRKIFISEYIKKYDSYLDTSILSKIINNTSYMNENKIYKLTNLFPKKTFIYSLYIKELIHSESIKNDDNLVELLFIKYHIKISRRTVCNIRNTYLIPRTKKENLIDLTLHTKDFYVERKKLTKKNIFILENDLSGVYELSSEKTISYPFLKNKVIYIGSSNNIKKRLKTYTFKYAHTKNIKEFIKENKNIYFRIIRTLNHKEFERKLINSFINIHGDLPKLNTQRVLNVPNENNYFNKSGFPV
;
A
#
# COMPACT_ATOMS: atom_id res chain seq x y z
N MET A 1 -28.28 36.51 11.29
CA MET A 1 -28.34 35.03 11.34
C MET A 1 -26.95 34.46 11.62
N LYS A 2 -26.75 33.81 12.78
CA LYS A 2 -25.49 33.16 13.14
C LYS A 2 -25.23 31.98 12.18
N LYS A 3 -24.19 32.07 11.33
CA LYS A 3 -23.67 31.00 10.42
C LYS A 3 -23.21 29.70 11.14
N ILE A 4 -23.53 29.56 12.42
CA ILE A 4 -22.95 28.57 13.34
C ILE A 4 -23.65 27.20 13.21
N SER A 5 -24.96 27.13 12.89
CA SER A 5 -25.68 25.85 12.77
C SER A 5 -25.28 25.03 11.53
N PHE A 6 -25.09 25.68 10.38
CA PHE A 6 -24.76 25.02 9.11
C PHE A 6 -23.35 24.41 9.11
N TYR A 7 -22.35 25.17 9.58
CA TYR A 7 -20.96 24.71 9.63
C TYR A 7 -20.74 23.58 10.65
N LEU A 8 -21.47 23.61 11.78
CA LEU A 8 -21.45 22.52 12.78
C LEU A 8 -22.03 21.22 12.23
N LEU A 9 -23.10 21.30 11.41
CA LEU A 9 -23.72 20.13 10.80
C LEU A 9 -22.82 19.48 9.76
N ILE A 10 -22.21 20.25 8.84
CA ILE A 10 -21.29 19.72 7.82
C ILE A 10 -20.06 19.06 8.47
N ASN A 11 -19.48 19.69 9.48
CA ASN A 11 -18.32 19.13 10.18
C ASN A 11 -18.61 17.79 10.84
N LYS A 12 -19.78 17.64 11.46
CA LYS A 12 -20.22 16.35 12.01
C LYS A 12 -20.29 15.28 10.92
N LEU A 13 -20.85 15.61 9.75
CA LEU A 13 -20.94 14.66 8.66
C LEU A 13 -19.56 14.17 8.19
N TYR A 14 -18.54 15.03 8.10
CA TYR A 14 -17.17 14.61 7.73
C TYR A 14 -16.44 13.74 8.77
N LEU A 15 -16.91 13.75 10.03
CA LEU A 15 -16.36 12.93 11.11
C LEU A 15 -17.05 11.57 11.25
N MET A 16 -18.23 11.40 10.64
CA MET A 16 -18.94 10.11 10.67
C MET A 16 -18.13 9.02 9.97
N SER A 17 -18.01 7.88 10.65
CA SER A 17 -17.47 6.65 10.06
C SER A 17 -18.30 6.19 8.86
N PHE A 18 -17.76 5.26 8.08
CA PHE A 18 -18.44 4.64 6.94
C PHE A 18 -19.86 4.17 7.32
N ARG A 19 -19.96 3.31 8.35
CA ARG A 19 -21.24 2.73 8.80
C ARG A 19 -22.18 3.78 9.37
N THR A 20 -21.65 4.71 10.17
CA THR A 20 -22.47 5.77 10.77
C THR A 20 -23.10 6.65 9.68
N TYR A 21 -22.32 7.06 8.68
CA TYR A 21 -22.84 7.88 7.59
C TYR A 21 -23.78 7.10 6.68
N LEU A 22 -23.48 5.82 6.42
CA LEU A 22 -24.34 4.92 5.67
C LEU A 22 -25.71 4.78 6.34
N ASN A 23 -25.72 4.53 7.65
CA ASN A 23 -26.95 4.45 8.43
C ASN A 23 -27.70 5.77 8.39
N TYR A 24 -27.03 6.89 8.65
CA TYR A 24 -27.64 8.23 8.54
C TYR A 24 -28.34 8.44 7.19
N LEU A 25 -27.70 8.08 6.06
CA LEU A 25 -28.33 8.18 4.75
C LEU A 25 -29.55 7.25 4.62
N LYS A 26 -29.44 5.98 5.03
CA LYS A 26 -30.51 4.99 4.87
C LYS A 26 -31.70 5.25 5.80
N THR A 27 -31.46 5.38 7.09
CA THR A 27 -32.50 5.44 8.13
C THR A 27 -33.06 6.85 8.26
N ASP A 28 -32.19 7.86 8.36
CA ASP A 28 -32.61 9.19 8.80
C ASP A 28 -33.05 10.07 7.62
N ILE A 29 -32.56 9.76 6.42
CA ILE A 29 -32.86 10.51 5.19
C ILE A 29 -33.77 9.70 4.27
N LEU A 30 -33.25 8.65 3.64
CA LEU A 30 -33.96 7.95 2.56
C LEU A 30 -35.23 7.22 3.03
N SER A 31 -35.25 6.75 4.28
CA SER A 31 -36.42 6.04 4.85
C SER A 31 -37.46 6.98 5.47
N SER A 32 -37.12 8.25 5.66
CA SER A 32 -37.98 9.22 6.33
C SER A 32 -39.27 9.51 5.55
N SER A 33 -40.36 9.77 6.27
CA SER A 33 -41.68 10.04 5.69
C SER A 33 -41.67 11.28 4.79
N TRP A 34 -41.02 12.36 5.24
CA TRP A 34 -40.92 13.61 4.49
C TRP A 34 -40.15 13.44 3.17
N PHE A 35 -39.08 12.64 3.16
CA PHE A 35 -38.28 12.42 1.96
C PHE A 35 -39.07 11.61 0.93
N LYS A 36 -39.73 10.54 1.38
CA LYS A 36 -40.61 9.72 0.52
C LYS A 36 -41.75 10.55 -0.09
N LYS A 37 -42.40 11.41 0.72
CA LYS A 37 -43.42 12.34 0.25
C LYS A 37 -42.87 13.29 -0.82
N ALA A 38 -41.74 13.94 -0.55
CA ALA A 38 -41.11 14.88 -1.47
C ALA A 38 -40.67 14.23 -2.79
N CYS A 39 -40.21 12.97 -2.78
CA CYS A 39 -39.94 12.22 -4.00
C CYS A 39 -41.21 11.87 -4.78
N LYS A 40 -42.29 11.43 -4.09
CA LYS A 40 -43.59 11.12 -4.72
C LYS A 40 -44.19 12.34 -5.41
N GLU A 41 -44.07 13.50 -4.77
CA GLU A 41 -44.50 14.81 -5.28
C GLU A 41 -43.53 15.42 -6.31
N LYS A 42 -42.47 14.69 -6.70
CA LYS A 42 -41.42 15.15 -7.65
C LYS A 42 -40.71 16.45 -7.23
N LYS A 43 -40.78 16.84 -5.95
CA LYS A 43 -40.05 17.99 -5.40
C LYS A 43 -38.55 17.78 -5.38
N ILE A 44 -38.11 16.52 -5.32
CA ILE A 44 -36.69 16.12 -5.29
C ILE A 44 -36.43 15.08 -6.38
N LYS A 45 -35.33 15.28 -7.12
CA LYS A 45 -34.76 14.26 -8.01
C LYS A 45 -33.41 13.79 -7.49
N ILE A 46 -33.19 12.48 -7.49
CA ILE A 46 -31.89 11.89 -7.13
C ILE A 46 -31.04 11.74 -8.39
N LYS A 47 -29.85 12.32 -8.38
CA LYS A 47 -28.77 12.10 -9.35
C LYS A 47 -27.58 11.42 -8.68
N PHE A 48 -26.69 10.89 -9.51
CA PHE A 48 -25.43 10.30 -9.07
C PHE A 48 -24.26 11.06 -9.68
N LEU A 49 -23.24 11.35 -8.86
CA LEU A 49 -22.02 12.05 -9.27
C LEU A 49 -21.17 11.25 -10.27
N SER A 50 -21.36 9.93 -10.35
CA SER A 50 -20.66 9.05 -11.27
C SER A 50 -21.50 7.83 -11.64
N LYS A 51 -21.25 7.26 -12.83
CA LYS A 51 -21.78 5.96 -13.24
C LYS A 51 -20.91 4.79 -12.77
N SER A 52 -19.67 5.06 -12.33
CA SER A 52 -18.73 4.06 -11.82
C SER A 52 -18.94 3.83 -10.33
N TYR A 53 -19.79 2.86 -9.99
CA TYR A 53 -20.10 2.53 -8.61
C TYR A 53 -20.21 1.04 -8.33
N PHE A 54 -20.26 0.70 -7.05
CA PHE A 54 -20.61 -0.63 -6.55
C PHE A 54 -21.68 -0.51 -5.44
N CYS A 55 -22.39 -1.60 -5.19
CA CYS A 55 -23.49 -1.66 -4.22
C CYS A 55 -23.20 -2.58 -3.02
N ASP A 56 -22.18 -3.42 -3.10
CA ASP A 56 -21.92 -4.43 -2.08
C ASP A 56 -21.39 -3.79 -0.79
N GLU A 57 -22.13 -3.98 0.31
CA GLU A 57 -21.81 -3.43 1.64
C GLU A 57 -20.85 -4.32 2.44
N THR A 58 -20.08 -5.16 1.77
CA THR A 58 -19.32 -6.24 2.43
C THR A 58 -18.19 -5.75 3.32
N LYS A 59 -17.72 -4.50 3.15
CA LYS A 59 -16.50 -3.98 3.78
C LYS A 59 -16.56 -2.46 3.99
N ASP A 60 -15.88 -1.99 5.03
CA ASP A 60 -15.86 -0.58 5.45
C ASP A 60 -14.91 0.30 4.58
N TYR A 61 -15.25 0.48 3.31
CA TYR A 61 -14.54 1.40 2.41
C TYR A 61 -15.49 2.22 1.52
N TYR A 62 -15.12 3.47 1.25
CA TYR A 62 -15.92 4.42 0.50
C TYR A 62 -15.82 4.20 -1.02
N PHE A 63 -14.67 3.69 -1.47
CA PHE A 63 -14.39 3.43 -2.88
C PHE A 63 -13.36 2.32 -3.05
N LYS A 64 -13.35 1.70 -4.22
CA LYS A 64 -12.36 0.71 -4.64
C LYS A 64 -11.66 1.15 -5.92
N TYR A 65 -10.35 0.88 -5.98
CA TYR A 65 -9.55 1.02 -7.18
C TYR A 65 -9.32 -0.35 -7.79
N GLU A 66 -9.82 -0.54 -9.01
CA GLU A 66 -9.76 -1.83 -9.68
C GLU A 66 -9.65 -1.60 -11.19
N LYS A 67 -8.78 -2.37 -11.86
CA LYS A 67 -8.59 -2.30 -13.32
C LYS A 67 -8.36 -0.86 -13.83
N LYS A 68 -7.58 -0.08 -13.09
CA LYS A 68 -7.27 1.35 -13.36
C LYS A 68 -8.45 2.32 -13.25
N ASN A 69 -9.59 1.85 -12.75
CA ASN A 69 -10.80 2.65 -12.56
C ASN A 69 -11.11 2.82 -11.07
N LEU A 70 -11.72 3.96 -10.77
CA LEU A 70 -12.20 4.30 -9.43
C LEU A 70 -13.71 4.09 -9.36
N TYR A 71 -14.15 3.25 -8.42
CA TYR A 71 -15.56 2.95 -8.18
C TYR A 71 -15.95 3.41 -6.79
N PHE A 72 -16.99 4.23 -6.68
CA PHE A 72 -17.49 4.70 -5.38
C PHE A 72 -18.65 3.85 -4.89
N PHE A 73 -18.85 3.81 -3.57
CA PHE A 73 -20.04 3.22 -3.01
C PHE A 73 -21.28 4.04 -3.42
N LYS A 74 -22.29 3.39 -3.99
CA LYS A 74 -23.42 4.06 -4.68
C LYS A 74 -24.08 5.16 -3.86
N LEU A 75 -24.32 4.93 -2.56
CA LEU A 75 -25.02 5.91 -1.72
C LEU A 75 -24.18 7.18 -1.46
N PHE A 76 -22.86 7.11 -1.58
CA PHE A 76 -21.98 8.27 -1.40
C PHE A 76 -21.82 9.10 -2.67
N LEU A 77 -22.41 8.65 -3.78
CA LEU A 77 -22.53 9.43 -5.02
C LEU A 77 -23.85 10.19 -5.12
N ILE A 78 -24.77 10.03 -4.16
CA ILE A 78 -26.08 10.69 -4.22
C ILE A 78 -25.91 12.21 -4.23
N LYS A 79 -26.61 12.84 -5.17
CA LYS A 79 -26.84 14.28 -5.25
C LYS A 79 -28.35 14.54 -5.42
N PHE A 80 -28.91 15.36 -4.55
CA PHE A 80 -30.30 15.77 -4.58
C PHE A 80 -30.46 17.05 -5.39
N GLU A 81 -31.37 17.05 -6.37
CA GLU A 81 -31.79 18.25 -7.09
C GLU A 81 -33.18 18.67 -6.64
N TYR A 82 -33.31 19.96 -6.36
CA TYR A 82 -34.56 20.57 -5.90
C TYR A 82 -35.34 21.07 -7.11
N GLN A 83 -36.59 20.66 -7.21
CA GLN A 83 -37.56 21.21 -8.18
C GLN A 83 -38.46 22.25 -7.51
N GLN A 84 -38.69 22.11 -6.21
CA GLN A 84 -39.51 23.00 -5.39
C GLN A 84 -38.93 23.11 -3.99
N GLU A 85 -39.37 24.12 -3.23
CA GLU A 85 -38.98 24.29 -1.84
C GLU A 85 -39.51 23.16 -0.95
N LEU A 86 -38.73 22.79 0.07
CA LEU A 86 -39.05 21.70 0.98
C LEU A 86 -39.44 22.24 2.36
N GLU A 87 -40.49 21.65 2.92
CA GLU A 87 -40.99 21.94 4.27
C GLU A 87 -39.89 21.76 5.34
N ASN A 88 -40.01 22.48 6.45
CA ASN A 88 -39.19 22.35 7.66
C ASN A 88 -37.66 22.48 7.42
N ASN A 89 -37.25 23.30 6.46
CA ASN A 89 -35.85 23.51 6.09
C ASN A 89 -35.11 22.20 5.73
N ASN A 90 -35.82 21.16 5.28
CA ASN A 90 -35.20 19.89 4.88
C ASN A 90 -34.24 20.05 3.69
N HIS A 91 -34.38 21.14 2.93
CA HIS A 91 -33.41 21.54 1.89
C HIS A 91 -31.99 21.71 2.46
N LEU A 92 -31.82 22.24 3.68
CA LEU A 92 -30.49 22.40 4.29
C LEU A 92 -29.84 21.05 4.62
N LYS A 93 -30.63 20.06 5.06
CA LYS A 93 -30.12 18.71 5.36
C LYS A 93 -29.60 18.04 4.08
N LEU A 94 -30.39 18.08 3.02
CA LEU A 94 -30.01 17.53 1.72
C LEU A 94 -28.83 18.29 1.09
N LEU A 95 -28.76 19.61 1.28
CA LEU A 95 -27.66 20.43 0.81
C LEU A 95 -26.35 20.04 1.51
N ASN A 96 -26.37 19.79 2.82
CA ASN A 96 -25.20 19.32 3.55
C ASN A 96 -24.69 17.96 3.05
N ILE A 97 -25.61 17.05 2.71
CA ILE A 97 -25.27 15.75 2.11
C ILE A 97 -24.67 15.95 0.73
N ASN A 98 -25.27 16.79 -0.11
CA ASN A 98 -24.73 17.13 -1.43
C ASN A 98 -23.31 17.68 -1.32
N ILE A 99 -23.09 18.68 -0.46
CA ILE A 99 -21.77 19.29 -0.25
C ILE A 99 -20.75 18.25 0.19
N LYS A 100 -21.09 17.42 1.19
CA LYS A 100 -20.18 16.36 1.66
C LYS A 100 -19.84 15.37 0.54
N ASN A 101 -20.84 14.80 -0.11
CA ASN A 101 -20.66 13.78 -1.13
C ASN A 101 -19.86 14.34 -2.32
N GLU A 102 -20.19 15.55 -2.77
CA GLU A 102 -19.51 16.21 -3.88
C GLU A 102 -18.06 16.54 -3.53
N THR A 103 -17.79 17.04 -2.31
CA THR A 103 -16.43 17.36 -1.86
C THR A 103 -15.59 16.10 -1.74
N ILE A 104 -16.10 15.03 -1.11
CA ILE A 104 -15.37 13.74 -1.03
C ILE A 104 -15.10 13.20 -2.43
N PHE A 105 -16.10 13.19 -3.31
CA PHE A 105 -15.97 12.74 -4.69
C PHE A 105 -14.86 13.48 -5.43
N LYS A 106 -14.86 14.82 -5.39
CA LYS A 106 -13.85 15.65 -6.07
C LYS A 106 -12.47 15.47 -5.46
N VAL A 107 -12.34 15.47 -4.12
CA VAL A 107 -11.06 15.30 -3.41
C VAL A 107 -10.43 13.95 -3.74
N VAL A 108 -11.22 12.87 -3.66
CA VAL A 108 -10.73 11.51 -3.95
C VAL A 108 -10.35 11.39 -5.42
N THR A 109 -11.22 11.84 -6.34
CA THR A 109 -10.93 11.80 -7.78
C THR A 109 -9.64 12.54 -8.12
N PHE A 110 -9.43 13.72 -7.50
CA PHE A 110 -8.22 14.49 -7.71
C PHE A 110 -6.98 13.81 -7.14
N LEU A 111 -7.05 13.34 -5.90
CA LEU A 111 -5.95 12.63 -5.26
C LEU A 111 -5.52 11.39 -6.04
N PHE A 112 -6.49 10.60 -6.53
CA PHE A 112 -6.23 9.43 -7.36
C PHE A 112 -5.62 9.79 -8.70
N SER A 113 -6.00 10.93 -9.28
CA SER A 113 -5.38 11.41 -10.52
C SER A 113 -3.92 11.78 -10.32
N ILE A 114 -3.57 12.39 -9.18
CA ILE A 114 -2.19 12.75 -8.84
C ILE A 114 -1.38 11.49 -8.52
N GLN A 115 -1.95 10.53 -7.78
CA GLN A 115 -1.26 9.30 -7.35
C GLN A 115 -1.42 8.12 -8.31
N LYS A 116 -1.75 8.38 -9.58
CA LYS A 116 -2.09 7.34 -10.56
C LYS A 116 -0.97 6.34 -10.80
N LEU A 117 0.29 6.78 -10.79
CA LEU A 117 1.44 5.89 -11.01
C LEU A 117 1.62 4.92 -9.83
N PHE A 118 1.65 5.44 -8.60
CA PHE A 118 1.65 4.63 -7.38
C PHE A 118 0.50 3.63 -7.35
N LEU A 119 -0.74 4.06 -7.64
CA LEU A 119 -1.90 3.16 -7.63
C LEU A 119 -1.79 2.01 -8.64
N LYS A 120 -1.03 2.21 -9.73
CA LYS A 120 -0.78 1.19 -10.75
C LYS A 120 0.34 0.23 -10.34
N THR A 121 1.38 0.72 -9.67
CA THR A 121 2.61 -0.05 -9.40
C THR A 121 2.71 -0.57 -7.98
N ASN A 122 1.93 0.00 -7.06
CA ASN A 122 2.03 -0.16 -5.61
C ASN A 122 3.47 0.07 -5.10
N TYR A 123 4.25 0.92 -5.79
CA TYR A 123 5.63 1.25 -5.46
C TYR A 123 5.71 2.65 -4.87
N TYR A 124 6.05 2.78 -3.59
CA TYR A 124 5.97 4.07 -2.88
C TYR A 124 6.86 5.17 -3.47
N LEU A 125 7.95 4.84 -4.17
CA LEU A 125 8.76 5.86 -4.84
C LEU A 125 8.10 6.40 -6.13
N ASP A 126 7.05 5.76 -6.63
CA ASP A 126 6.19 6.31 -7.69
C ASP A 126 5.09 7.26 -7.13
N MET A 127 5.08 7.48 -5.81
CA MET A 127 4.11 8.35 -5.15
C MET A 127 4.57 9.81 -5.21
N ASN A 128 3.66 10.68 -5.65
CA ASN A 128 3.91 12.11 -5.65
C ASN A 128 3.87 12.66 -4.23
N ILE A 129 4.88 13.45 -3.87
CA ILE A 129 4.92 14.18 -2.61
C ILE A 129 4.13 15.48 -2.80
N ILE A 130 2.99 15.60 -2.12
CA ILE A 130 2.09 16.75 -2.28
C ILE A 130 1.98 17.50 -0.94
N ASP A 131 2.25 18.80 -0.95
CA ASP A 131 1.93 19.66 0.17
C ASP A 131 0.42 19.93 0.24
N ARG A 132 -0.17 19.94 1.45
CA ARG A 132 -1.62 20.13 1.60
C ARG A 132 -2.09 21.48 1.06
N LYS A 133 -1.30 22.55 1.18
CA LYS A 133 -1.67 23.88 0.66
C LYS A 133 -1.68 23.88 -0.87
N ILE A 134 -0.68 23.25 -1.47
CA ILE A 134 -0.58 23.09 -2.93
C ILE A 134 -1.75 22.22 -3.44
N PHE A 135 -2.07 21.12 -2.76
CA PHE A 135 -3.22 20.30 -3.13
C PHE A 135 -4.52 21.12 -3.11
N ILE A 136 -4.73 21.93 -2.08
CA ILE A 136 -5.92 22.78 -1.96
C ILE A 136 -5.97 23.83 -3.07
N SER A 137 -4.87 24.52 -3.37
CA SER A 137 -4.86 25.54 -4.41
C SER A 137 -5.13 24.95 -5.79
N GLU A 138 -4.54 23.80 -6.12
CA GLU A 138 -4.80 23.10 -7.38
C GLU A 138 -6.23 22.53 -7.44
N TYR A 139 -6.74 22.02 -6.31
CA TYR A 139 -8.12 21.55 -6.21
C TYR A 139 -9.12 22.69 -6.49
N ILE A 140 -8.95 23.84 -5.83
CA ILE A 140 -9.82 25.02 -6.01
C ILE A 140 -9.76 25.47 -7.47
N LYS A 141 -8.55 25.55 -8.05
CA LYS A 141 -8.36 25.91 -9.46
C LYS A 141 -9.05 24.94 -10.41
N LYS A 142 -9.05 23.64 -10.10
CA LYS A 142 -9.62 22.60 -10.97
C LYS A 142 -11.14 22.51 -10.92
N TYR A 143 -11.74 22.69 -9.74
CA TYR A 143 -13.17 22.43 -9.53
C TYR A 143 -13.99 23.67 -9.20
N ASP A 144 -13.37 24.83 -9.06
CA ASP A 144 -14.00 26.06 -8.59
C ASP A 144 -14.87 25.81 -7.35
N SER A 145 -14.27 25.16 -6.35
CA SER A 145 -14.99 24.65 -5.18
C SER A 145 -14.17 24.87 -3.92
N TYR A 146 -14.85 25.31 -2.85
CA TYR A 146 -14.21 25.54 -1.57
C TYR A 146 -13.65 24.25 -0.95
N LEU A 147 -12.42 24.33 -0.45
CA LEU A 147 -11.80 23.30 0.36
C LEU A 147 -10.80 23.98 1.30
N ASP A 148 -10.92 23.73 2.61
CA ASP A 148 -9.94 24.17 3.59
C ASP A 148 -9.11 23.00 4.13
N THR A 149 -8.07 23.32 4.89
CA THR A 149 -7.17 22.33 5.50
C THR A 149 -7.86 21.43 6.52
N SER A 150 -8.89 21.92 7.21
CA SER A 150 -9.65 21.19 8.22
C SER A 150 -10.54 20.12 7.59
N ILE A 151 -11.31 20.50 6.57
CA ILE A 151 -12.15 19.62 5.76
C ILE A 151 -11.29 18.56 5.07
N LEU A 152 -10.20 18.97 4.42
CA LEU A 152 -9.27 18.04 3.78
C LEU A 152 -8.72 17.03 4.80
N SER A 153 -8.29 17.49 5.98
CA SER A 153 -7.78 16.61 7.04
C SER A 153 -8.82 15.60 7.51
N LYS A 154 -10.07 16.03 7.72
CA LYS A 154 -11.19 15.14 8.11
C LYS A 154 -11.47 14.09 7.03
N ILE A 155 -11.53 14.50 5.76
CA ILE A 155 -11.74 13.59 4.64
C ILE A 155 -10.62 12.55 4.59
N ILE A 156 -9.36 12.98 4.63
CA ILE A 156 -8.19 12.10 4.54
C ILE A 156 -8.17 11.07 5.69
N ASN A 157 -8.54 11.49 6.91
CA ASN A 157 -8.42 10.64 8.10
C ASN A 157 -9.58 9.65 8.29
N ASN A 158 -10.79 10.00 7.83
CA ASN A 158 -12.00 9.21 8.05
C ASN A 158 -12.48 8.43 6.82
N THR A 159 -11.79 8.60 5.69
CA THR A 159 -12.16 7.94 4.44
C THR A 159 -11.17 6.82 4.14
N SER A 160 -11.71 5.64 3.85
CA SER A 160 -10.94 4.44 3.51
C SER A 160 -11.25 3.97 2.10
N TYR A 161 -10.29 3.28 1.49
CA TYR A 161 -10.36 2.77 0.12
C TYR A 161 -9.83 1.35 0.02
N MET A 162 -10.34 0.60 -0.95
CA MET A 162 -9.82 -0.73 -1.26
C MET A 162 -8.89 -0.68 -2.48
N ASN A 163 -7.71 -1.29 -2.35
CA ASN A 163 -6.80 -1.55 -3.47
C ASN A 163 -6.19 -2.94 -3.29
N GLU A 164 -6.12 -3.74 -4.35
CA GLU A 164 -5.56 -5.10 -4.32
C GLU A 164 -6.10 -5.97 -3.15
N ASN A 165 -7.42 -5.91 -2.90
CA ASN A 165 -8.13 -6.60 -1.80
C ASN A 165 -7.73 -6.18 -0.36
N LYS A 166 -6.88 -5.16 -0.20
CA LYS A 166 -6.52 -4.56 1.08
C LYS A 166 -7.23 -3.23 1.27
N ILE A 167 -7.62 -2.92 2.50
CA ILE A 167 -8.26 -1.65 2.85
C ILE A 167 -7.20 -0.71 3.42
N TYR A 168 -7.18 0.52 2.92
CA TYR A 168 -6.23 1.56 3.29
C TYR A 168 -6.99 2.83 3.66
N LYS A 169 -6.45 3.63 4.57
CA LYS A 169 -6.92 5.00 4.79
C LYS A 169 -6.42 5.92 3.67
N LEU A 170 -7.18 6.97 3.35
CA LEU A 170 -6.75 7.99 2.39
C LEU A 170 -5.43 8.68 2.80
N THR A 171 -5.11 8.72 4.09
CA THR A 171 -3.80 9.16 4.60
C THR A 171 -2.63 8.51 3.87
N ASN A 172 -2.79 7.27 3.40
CA ASN A 172 -1.74 6.53 2.71
C ASN A 172 -1.37 7.13 1.35
N LEU A 173 -2.27 7.92 0.75
CA LEU A 173 -2.03 8.65 -0.51
C LEU A 173 -1.50 10.08 -0.29
N PHE A 174 -1.32 10.47 0.98
CA PHE A 174 -0.68 11.71 1.41
C PHE A 174 0.50 11.37 2.34
N PRO A 175 1.59 10.80 1.80
CA PRO A 175 2.70 10.36 2.62
C PRO A 175 3.42 11.55 3.24
N LYS A 176 4.00 11.36 4.42
CA LYS A 176 4.94 12.34 4.97
C LYS A 176 6.19 12.40 4.08
N LYS A 177 6.71 13.61 3.81
CA LYS A 177 7.99 13.80 3.09
C LYS A 177 9.11 12.92 3.65
N THR A 178 9.24 12.89 4.98
CA THR A 178 10.25 12.10 5.68
C THR A 178 10.11 10.60 5.44
N PHE A 179 8.89 10.09 5.25
CA PHE A 179 8.67 8.68 4.92
C PHE A 179 9.22 8.36 3.53
N ILE A 180 8.89 9.17 2.52
CA ILE A 180 9.41 8.95 1.16
C ILE A 180 10.93 9.12 1.12
N TYR A 181 11.47 10.11 1.83
CA TYR A 181 12.93 10.27 1.96
C TYR A 181 13.60 9.08 2.63
N SER A 182 12.94 8.43 3.59
CA SER A 182 13.45 7.19 4.20
C SER A 182 13.60 6.07 3.17
N LEU A 183 12.70 6.00 2.17
CA LEU A 183 12.77 5.01 1.10
C LEU A 183 13.90 5.32 0.12
N TYR A 184 14.11 6.60 -0.25
CA TYR A 184 15.28 7.01 -1.04
C TYR A 184 16.60 6.70 -0.33
N ILE A 185 16.69 6.97 0.98
CA ILE A 185 17.85 6.62 1.80
C ILE A 185 18.06 5.11 1.80
N LYS A 186 16.99 4.31 1.97
CA LYS A 186 17.07 2.84 1.88
C LYS A 186 17.57 2.41 0.50
N GLU A 187 17.08 2.99 -0.58
CA GLU A 187 17.54 2.67 -1.94
C GLU A 187 19.03 2.95 -2.10
N LEU A 188 19.50 4.13 -1.69
CA LEU A 188 20.91 4.51 -1.74
C LEU A 188 21.78 3.56 -0.92
N ILE A 189 21.35 3.17 0.29
CA ILE A 189 22.10 2.22 1.11
C ILE A 189 22.24 0.87 0.44
N HIS A 190 21.25 0.41 -0.33
CA HIS A 190 21.32 -0.89 -0.99
C HIS A 190 22.03 -0.84 -2.34
N SER A 191 22.03 0.30 -3.02
CA SER A 191 22.63 0.46 -4.36
C SER A 191 24.07 0.95 -4.33
N GLU A 192 24.42 1.82 -3.38
CA GLU A 192 25.70 2.52 -3.35
C GLU A 192 26.57 2.11 -2.14
N SER A 193 27.84 2.49 -2.19
CA SER A 193 28.76 2.40 -1.06
C SER A 193 28.73 3.69 -0.25
N ILE A 194 27.99 3.68 0.85
CA ILE A 194 27.81 4.86 1.70
C ILE A 194 28.83 4.87 2.82
N LYS A 195 29.65 5.92 2.86
CA LYS A 195 30.68 6.14 3.90
C LYS A 195 30.09 6.75 5.18
N ASN A 196 29.27 7.78 5.04
CA ASN A 196 28.69 8.52 6.17
C ASN A 196 27.39 9.26 5.77
N ASP A 197 26.77 9.96 6.72
CA ASP A 197 25.52 10.70 6.49
C ASP A 197 25.71 11.94 5.59
N ASP A 198 26.92 12.52 5.52
CA ASP A 198 27.20 13.67 4.64
C ASP A 198 27.20 13.23 3.17
N ASN A 199 27.80 12.07 2.88
CA ASN A 199 27.73 11.43 1.57
C ASN A 199 26.28 11.09 1.16
N LEU A 200 25.43 10.70 2.12
CA LEU A 200 24.00 10.50 1.86
C LEU A 200 23.27 11.78 1.46
N VAL A 201 23.57 12.90 2.11
CA VAL A 201 22.99 14.20 1.76
C VAL A 201 23.34 14.56 0.32
N GLU A 202 24.61 14.39 -0.05
CA GLU A 202 25.09 14.66 -1.41
C GLU A 202 24.41 13.75 -2.45
N LEU A 203 24.36 12.44 -2.20
CA LEU A 203 23.70 11.48 -3.11
C LEU A 203 22.19 11.75 -3.25
N LEU A 204 21.51 12.15 -2.17
CA LEU A 204 20.10 12.52 -2.22
C LEU A 204 19.86 13.76 -3.10
N PHE A 205 20.78 14.73 -3.05
CA PHE A 205 20.70 15.91 -3.89
C PHE A 205 21.01 15.59 -5.36
N ILE A 206 22.08 14.83 -5.63
CA ILE A 206 22.49 14.49 -7.00
C ILE A 206 21.42 13.64 -7.69
N LYS A 207 20.94 12.57 -7.03
CA LYS A 207 20.06 11.58 -7.66
C LYS A 207 18.59 11.99 -7.68
N TYR A 208 18.12 12.72 -6.65
CA TYR A 208 16.70 13.03 -6.48
C TYR A 208 16.40 14.51 -6.31
N HIS A 209 17.41 15.39 -6.37
CA HIS A 209 17.27 16.83 -6.12
C HIS A 209 16.66 17.17 -4.75
N ILE A 210 16.91 16.31 -3.74
CA ILE A 210 16.41 16.51 -2.38
C ILE A 210 17.47 17.24 -1.56
N LYS A 211 17.19 18.50 -1.22
CA LYS A 211 18.04 19.31 -0.34
C LYS A 211 17.57 19.18 1.11
N ILE A 212 18.31 18.42 1.92
CA ILE A 212 18.08 18.28 3.37
C ILE A 212 19.40 18.31 4.14
N SER A 213 19.35 18.71 5.41
CA SER A 213 20.55 18.71 6.25
C SER A 213 20.92 17.30 6.71
N ARG A 214 22.21 17.11 7.04
CA ARG A 214 22.71 15.89 7.69
C ARG A 214 21.90 15.52 8.94
N ARG A 215 21.55 16.50 9.78
CA ARG A 215 20.71 16.28 10.98
C ARG A 215 19.34 15.72 10.62
N THR A 216 18.73 16.19 9.54
CA THR A 216 17.47 15.64 9.03
C THR A 216 17.63 14.21 8.53
N VAL A 217 18.72 13.90 7.81
CA VAL A 217 19.05 12.52 7.42
C VAL A 217 19.18 11.62 8.66
N CYS A 218 19.98 12.02 9.65
CA CYS A 218 20.12 11.28 10.91
C CYS A 218 18.77 11.02 11.59
N ASN A 219 17.92 12.05 11.68
CA ASN A 219 16.59 11.93 12.27
C ASN A 219 15.71 10.96 11.50
N ILE A 220 15.66 11.06 10.15
CA ILE A 220 14.90 10.12 9.32
C ILE A 220 15.39 8.69 9.53
N ARG A 221 16.71 8.49 9.54
CA ARG A 221 17.30 7.17 9.76
C ARG A 221 16.89 6.58 11.11
N ASN A 222 16.97 7.38 12.17
CA ASN A 222 16.55 6.95 13.51
C ASN A 222 15.05 6.66 13.57
N THR A 223 14.20 7.53 13.02
CA THR A 223 12.73 7.36 13.02
C THR A 223 12.29 6.10 12.28
N TYR A 224 12.94 5.76 11.16
CA TYR A 224 12.58 4.61 10.33
C TYR A 224 13.53 3.42 10.50
N LEU A 225 14.32 3.41 11.59
CA LEU A 225 15.23 2.32 11.97
C LEU A 225 16.20 1.90 10.86
N ILE A 226 16.69 2.87 10.10
CA ILE A 226 17.66 2.67 9.03
C ILE A 226 19.07 2.69 9.65
N PRO A 227 19.80 1.56 9.66
CA PRO A 227 21.10 1.45 10.32
C PRO A 227 22.13 2.35 9.64
N ARG A 228 23.05 2.97 10.41
CA ARG A 228 24.09 3.92 9.90
C ARG A 228 25.08 3.30 8.93
N THR A 229 25.61 2.15 9.29
CA THR A 229 26.38 1.28 8.41
C THR A 229 25.41 0.30 7.74
N LYS A 230 25.77 -0.24 6.56
CA LYS A 230 25.18 -1.51 6.12
C LYS A 230 25.40 -2.46 7.30
N LYS A 231 24.35 -2.79 8.05
CA LYS A 231 24.48 -3.76 9.15
C LYS A 231 25.17 -4.96 8.54
N GLU A 232 26.33 -5.34 9.08
CA GLU A 232 27.01 -6.55 8.66
C GLU A 232 26.07 -7.77 8.74
N ASN A 233 25.01 -7.71 9.56
CA ASN A 233 23.93 -8.72 9.56
C ASN A 233 23.17 -8.93 8.23
N LEU A 234 23.10 -7.92 7.35
CA LEU A 234 22.50 -8.06 6.00
C LEU A 234 23.51 -8.71 5.05
N ILE A 235 24.77 -8.38 5.30
CA ILE A 235 25.97 -9.02 4.76
C ILE A 235 26.04 -10.47 5.27
N ASP A 236 25.72 -10.83 6.52
CA ASP A 236 25.71 -12.22 7.05
C ASP A 236 24.70 -13.15 6.36
N LEU A 237 23.65 -12.61 5.73
CA LEU A 237 22.77 -13.40 4.86
C LEU A 237 23.36 -13.64 3.46
N THR A 238 24.40 -12.89 3.09
CA THR A 238 25.11 -12.94 1.79
C THR A 238 26.60 -13.33 1.87
N LEU A 239 27.21 -13.25 3.05
CA LEU A 239 28.64 -13.34 3.38
C LEU A 239 28.73 -14.10 4.70
N HIS A 240 28.54 -15.41 4.61
CA HIS A 240 29.21 -16.45 5.39
C HIS A 240 28.55 -17.80 5.09
N THR A 241 28.53 -18.15 3.81
CA THR A 241 28.71 -19.56 3.44
C THR A 241 29.80 -19.56 2.39
N LYS A 242 30.96 -20.12 2.74
CA LYS A 242 32.01 -20.52 1.79
C LYS A 242 31.53 -21.68 0.88
N ASP A 243 30.22 -21.92 0.84
CA ASP A 243 29.60 -23.08 0.24
C ASP A 243 28.95 -22.72 -1.10
N PHE A 244 29.19 -23.62 -2.06
CA PHE A 244 28.83 -23.54 -3.46
C PHE A 244 27.38 -23.07 -3.75
N TYR A 245 27.21 -22.42 -4.92
CA TYR A 245 25.94 -22.00 -5.58
C TYR A 245 25.32 -20.64 -5.19
N VAL A 246 26.16 -19.68 -4.83
CA VAL A 246 25.78 -18.26 -4.65
C VAL A 246 25.34 -17.60 -5.97
N GLU A 247 25.87 -18.03 -7.11
CA GLU A 247 25.51 -17.46 -8.40
C GLU A 247 24.15 -17.95 -8.90
N ARG A 248 23.39 -17.03 -9.48
CA ARG A 248 22.08 -17.33 -10.07
C ARG A 248 22.24 -18.22 -11.29
N LYS A 249 21.59 -19.39 -11.26
CA LYS A 249 21.54 -20.33 -12.38
C LYS A 249 20.17 -20.33 -13.02
N LYS A 250 20.10 -20.44 -14.35
CA LYS A 250 18.83 -20.60 -15.05
C LYS A 250 18.13 -21.88 -14.60
N LEU A 251 16.84 -21.83 -14.32
CA LEU A 251 16.02 -22.97 -13.91
C LEU A 251 15.82 -23.93 -15.09
N THR A 252 16.76 -24.85 -15.28
CA THR A 252 16.75 -25.87 -16.34
C THR A 252 17.06 -27.24 -15.77
N LYS A 253 16.60 -28.30 -16.45
CA LYS A 253 16.92 -29.68 -16.06
C LYS A 253 18.43 -29.91 -15.95
N LYS A 254 19.23 -29.34 -16.89
CA LYS A 254 20.70 -29.41 -16.89
C LYS A 254 21.30 -28.81 -15.62
N ASN A 255 20.90 -27.59 -15.25
CA ASN A 255 21.44 -26.91 -14.07
C ASN A 255 21.01 -27.56 -12.75
N ILE A 256 19.83 -28.21 -12.72
CA ILE A 256 19.36 -28.95 -11.54
C ILE A 256 20.06 -30.30 -11.41
N PHE A 257 20.44 -30.94 -12.52
CA PHE A 257 21.09 -32.25 -12.51
C PHE A 257 22.45 -32.21 -11.80
N ILE A 258 23.19 -31.11 -11.95
CA ILE A 258 24.51 -30.86 -11.35
C ILE A 258 24.44 -30.75 -9.82
N LEU A 259 23.27 -30.48 -9.24
CA LEU A 259 23.12 -30.38 -7.79
C LEU A 259 23.31 -31.76 -7.13
N GLU A 260 23.91 -31.76 -5.95
CA GLU A 260 24.01 -32.94 -5.09
C GLU A 260 22.63 -33.51 -4.76
N ASN A 261 22.55 -34.84 -4.64
CA ASN A 261 21.38 -35.48 -4.07
C ASN A 261 21.30 -35.15 -2.57
N ASP A 262 20.09 -35.04 -2.03
CA ASP A 262 19.83 -34.74 -0.61
C ASP A 262 20.45 -33.43 -0.08
N LEU A 263 20.66 -32.47 -0.98
CA LEU A 263 21.07 -31.13 -0.64
C LEU A 263 19.98 -30.42 0.17
N SER A 264 20.22 -30.21 1.47
CA SER A 264 19.37 -29.42 2.35
C SER A 264 19.76 -27.93 2.32
N GLY A 265 18.76 -27.05 2.34
CA GLY A 265 19.03 -25.61 2.42
C GLY A 265 17.86 -24.73 2.05
N VAL A 266 18.18 -23.47 1.75
CA VAL A 266 17.24 -22.44 1.28
C VAL A 266 17.53 -22.14 -0.18
N TYR A 267 16.48 -21.86 -0.95
CA TYR A 267 16.59 -21.41 -2.33
C TYR A 267 15.72 -20.18 -2.57
N GLU A 268 16.19 -19.31 -3.47
CA GLU A 268 15.37 -18.25 -4.05
C GLU A 268 15.02 -18.61 -5.49
N LEU A 269 13.82 -18.23 -5.93
CA LEU A 269 13.50 -18.10 -7.36
C LEU A 269 13.46 -16.62 -7.70
N SER A 270 13.98 -16.30 -8.89
CA SER A 270 14.00 -14.93 -9.41
C SER A 270 13.61 -14.87 -10.88
N SER A 271 12.97 -13.78 -11.27
CA SER A 271 12.67 -13.44 -12.64
C SER A 271 13.84 -12.71 -13.31
N GLU A 272 13.92 -12.78 -14.63
CA GLU A 272 14.81 -11.90 -15.40
C GLU A 272 14.42 -10.42 -15.24
N LYS A 273 13.11 -10.15 -15.30
CA LYS A 273 12.53 -8.82 -15.16
C LYS A 273 12.49 -8.40 -13.70
N THR A 274 12.73 -7.11 -13.46
CA THR A 274 12.59 -6.50 -12.13
C THR A 274 11.11 -6.30 -11.80
N ILE A 275 10.73 -6.61 -10.56
CA ILE A 275 9.37 -6.50 -10.04
C ILE A 275 9.31 -5.41 -8.96
N SER A 276 8.22 -4.66 -8.94
CA SER A 276 7.95 -3.67 -7.92
C SER A 276 7.41 -4.32 -6.65
N TYR A 277 8.07 -4.01 -5.54
CA TYR A 277 7.57 -4.20 -4.17
C TYR A 277 7.36 -2.82 -3.53
N PRO A 278 6.59 -2.71 -2.44
CA PRO A 278 6.23 -1.41 -1.87
C PRO A 278 7.39 -0.44 -1.68
N PHE A 279 8.53 -0.90 -1.14
CA PHE A 279 9.65 -0.02 -0.79
C PHE A 279 10.74 0.00 -1.85
N LEU A 280 11.12 -1.15 -2.40
CA LEU A 280 12.25 -1.28 -3.33
C LEU A 280 12.00 -2.37 -4.36
N LYS A 281 12.41 -2.13 -5.60
CA LYS A 281 12.33 -3.11 -6.69
C LYS A 281 13.27 -4.30 -6.46
N ASN A 282 12.85 -5.52 -6.85
CA ASN A 282 13.69 -6.72 -6.79
C ASN A 282 13.27 -7.75 -7.86
N LYS A 283 14.18 -8.67 -8.23
CA LYS A 283 13.93 -9.80 -9.14
C LYS A 283 13.47 -11.07 -8.42
N VAL A 284 13.72 -11.20 -7.12
CA VAL A 284 13.28 -12.36 -6.33
C VAL A 284 11.76 -12.37 -6.25
N ILE A 285 11.16 -13.55 -6.41
CA ILE A 285 9.69 -13.78 -6.42
C ILE A 285 9.24 -14.80 -5.39
N TYR A 286 10.16 -15.65 -4.94
CA TYR A 286 9.89 -16.74 -4.02
C TYR A 286 11.15 -17.08 -3.24
N ILE A 287 11.01 -17.32 -1.94
CA ILE A 287 12.03 -17.87 -1.07
C ILE A 287 11.42 -19.10 -0.40
N GLY A 288 12.14 -20.22 -0.40
CA GLY A 288 11.68 -21.44 0.25
C GLY A 288 12.83 -22.32 0.71
N SER A 289 12.53 -23.28 1.57
CA SER A 289 13.52 -24.24 2.07
C SER A 289 13.12 -25.70 1.80
N SER A 290 14.10 -26.60 1.83
CA SER A 290 13.88 -28.04 1.61
C SER A 290 15.05 -28.86 2.16
N ASN A 291 14.76 -30.06 2.68
CA ASN A 291 15.77 -31.10 2.96
C ASN A 291 16.38 -31.68 1.67
N ASN A 292 15.68 -31.55 0.54
CA ASN A 292 16.17 -31.97 -0.77
C ASN A 292 15.78 -30.91 -1.80
N ILE A 293 16.70 -29.96 -2.04
CA ILE A 293 16.51 -28.84 -2.98
C ILE A 293 16.45 -29.36 -4.41
N LYS A 294 17.26 -30.36 -4.78
CA LYS A 294 17.26 -30.93 -6.13
C LYS A 294 15.87 -31.45 -6.52
N LYS A 295 15.25 -32.24 -5.64
CA LYS A 295 13.87 -32.74 -5.82
C LYS A 295 12.87 -31.59 -5.89
N ARG A 296 13.01 -30.58 -5.02
CA ARG A 296 12.15 -29.40 -5.01
C ARG A 296 12.24 -28.59 -6.30
N LEU A 297 13.45 -28.31 -6.81
CA LEU A 297 13.61 -27.55 -8.04
C LEU A 297 13.11 -28.30 -9.27
N LYS A 298 13.22 -29.64 -9.29
CA LYS A 298 12.66 -30.47 -10.37
C LYS A 298 11.16 -30.23 -10.53
N THR A 299 10.38 -30.08 -9.44
CA THR A 299 8.92 -29.90 -9.54
C THR A 299 8.53 -28.66 -10.36
N TYR A 300 9.35 -27.61 -10.32
CA TYR A 300 9.15 -26.40 -11.12
C TYR A 300 9.41 -26.61 -12.61
N THR A 301 10.33 -27.51 -12.99
CA THR A 301 10.60 -27.83 -14.40
C THR A 301 9.61 -28.81 -15.04
N PHE A 302 8.90 -29.61 -14.24
CA PHE A 302 7.97 -30.65 -14.72
C PHE A 302 6.49 -30.24 -14.66
N LYS A 303 6.17 -28.94 -14.51
CA LYS A 303 4.79 -28.40 -14.37
C LYS A 303 4.07 -28.84 -13.07
N TYR A 304 4.76 -29.46 -12.12
CA TYR A 304 4.23 -29.89 -10.80
C TYR A 304 4.52 -28.86 -9.69
N ALA A 305 4.36 -27.56 -9.97
CA ALA A 305 4.56 -26.56 -8.91
C ALA A 305 3.45 -26.63 -7.85
N HIS A 306 3.78 -26.25 -6.61
CA HIS A 306 2.91 -26.47 -5.45
C HIS A 306 1.65 -25.60 -5.42
N THR A 307 1.67 -24.44 -6.07
CA THR A 307 0.53 -23.52 -6.11
C THR A 307 0.20 -23.13 -7.54
N LYS A 308 -1.09 -22.81 -7.80
CA LYS A 308 -1.56 -22.31 -9.10
C LYS A 308 -0.76 -21.09 -9.56
N ASN A 309 -0.50 -20.15 -8.65
CA ASN A 309 0.26 -18.93 -8.94
C ASN A 309 1.70 -19.22 -9.40
N ILE A 310 2.40 -20.18 -8.77
CA ILE A 310 3.76 -20.55 -9.21
C ILE A 310 3.69 -21.25 -10.58
N LYS A 311 2.69 -22.11 -10.84
CA LYS A 311 2.50 -22.76 -12.14
C LYS A 311 2.29 -21.73 -13.25
N GLU A 312 1.42 -20.75 -13.02
CA GLU A 312 1.14 -19.66 -13.95
C GLU A 312 2.39 -18.82 -14.20
N PHE A 313 3.07 -18.41 -13.12
CA PHE A 313 4.31 -17.66 -13.22
C PHE A 313 5.37 -18.37 -14.08
N ILE A 314 5.56 -19.69 -13.89
CA ILE A 314 6.53 -20.48 -14.66
C ILE A 314 6.14 -20.58 -16.14
N LYS A 315 4.84 -20.65 -16.45
CA LYS A 315 4.35 -20.67 -17.84
C LYS A 315 4.56 -19.33 -18.55
N GLU A 316 4.33 -18.23 -17.84
CA GLU A 316 4.40 -16.87 -18.40
C GLU A 316 5.84 -16.36 -18.58
N ASN A 317 6.80 -16.88 -17.80
CA ASN A 317 8.16 -16.39 -17.78
C ASN A 317 9.15 -17.42 -18.36
N LYS A 318 9.76 -17.09 -19.50
CA LYS A 318 10.73 -17.96 -20.20
C LYS A 318 12.08 -18.07 -19.47
N ASN A 319 12.45 -17.06 -18.68
CA ASN A 319 13.74 -16.97 -18.00
C ASN A 319 13.55 -16.81 -16.49
N ILE A 320 13.69 -17.92 -15.79
CA ILE A 320 13.63 -18.02 -14.34
C ILE A 320 14.99 -18.49 -13.86
N TYR A 321 15.43 -17.95 -12.74
CA TYR A 321 16.71 -18.28 -12.13
C TYR A 321 16.51 -18.75 -10.71
N PHE A 322 17.43 -19.57 -10.23
CA PHE A 322 17.50 -19.98 -8.84
C PHE A 322 18.90 -19.76 -8.28
N ARG A 323 18.97 -19.54 -6.97
CA ARG A 323 20.20 -19.53 -6.17
C ARG A 323 19.93 -20.36 -4.92
N ILE A 324 20.97 -20.99 -4.39
CA ILE A 324 20.87 -21.90 -3.24
C ILE A 324 21.86 -21.46 -2.17
N ILE A 325 21.46 -21.66 -0.92
CA ILE A 325 22.32 -21.61 0.26
C ILE A 325 22.18 -22.96 0.96
N ARG A 326 23.26 -23.74 0.98
CA ARG A 326 23.32 -25.03 1.70
C ARG A 326 23.32 -24.75 3.20
N THR A 327 22.44 -25.43 3.93
CA THR A 327 22.39 -25.34 5.39
C THR A 327 21.53 -26.46 5.96
N LEU A 328 21.88 -26.96 7.13
CA LEU A 328 21.04 -27.90 7.89
C LEU A 328 19.87 -27.15 8.56
N ASN A 329 20.10 -25.90 9.01
CA ASN A 329 19.12 -25.04 9.69
C ASN A 329 18.23 -24.25 8.72
N HIS A 330 17.84 -24.89 7.62
CA HIS A 330 17.17 -24.27 6.48
C HIS A 330 15.86 -23.53 6.82
N LYS A 331 15.08 -24.00 7.81
CA LYS A 331 13.86 -23.30 8.25
C LYS A 331 14.14 -21.95 8.92
N GLU A 332 15.16 -21.90 9.78
CA GLU A 332 15.53 -20.67 10.46
C GLU A 332 16.13 -19.66 9.49
N PHE A 333 16.98 -20.13 8.56
CA PHE A 333 17.53 -19.31 7.49
C PHE A 333 16.45 -18.77 6.54
N GLU A 334 15.46 -19.57 6.17
CA GLU A 334 14.30 -19.09 5.38
C GLU A 334 13.56 -17.97 6.11
N ARG A 335 13.29 -18.14 7.41
CA ARG A 335 12.66 -17.11 8.24
C ARG A 335 13.48 -15.81 8.25
N LYS A 336 14.81 -15.90 8.44
CA LYS A 336 15.72 -14.73 8.42
C LYS A 336 15.70 -14.03 7.06
N LEU A 337 15.79 -14.78 5.96
CA LEU A 337 15.75 -14.24 4.61
C LEU A 337 14.41 -13.57 4.28
N ILE A 338 13.28 -14.20 4.62
CA ILE A 338 11.96 -13.62 4.40
C ILE A 338 11.79 -12.34 5.22
N ASN A 339 12.18 -12.33 6.49
CA ASN A 339 12.07 -11.14 7.34
C ASN A 339 12.96 -10.00 6.82
N SER A 340 14.19 -10.32 6.40
CA SER A 340 15.08 -9.35 5.76
C SER A 340 14.46 -8.79 4.48
N PHE A 341 13.93 -9.66 3.62
CA PHE A 341 13.26 -9.25 2.38
C PHE A 341 12.10 -8.29 2.65
N ILE A 342 11.23 -8.60 3.61
CA ILE A 342 10.11 -7.72 4.00
C ILE A 342 10.61 -6.37 4.52
N ASN A 343 11.66 -6.35 5.35
CA ASN A 343 12.19 -5.11 5.91
C ASN A 343 12.74 -4.15 4.84
N ILE A 344 13.33 -4.73 3.79
CA ILE A 344 13.95 -4.00 2.68
C ILE A 344 12.90 -3.60 1.63
N HIS A 345 12.05 -4.55 1.23
CA HIS A 345 11.14 -4.41 0.09
C HIS A 345 9.70 -4.08 0.47
N GLY A 346 9.32 -4.23 1.74
CA GLY A 346 8.03 -3.81 2.30
C GLY A 346 6.90 -4.84 2.18
N ASP A 347 7.12 -5.97 1.52
CA ASP A 347 6.15 -7.07 1.41
C ASP A 347 6.86 -8.43 1.24
N LEU A 348 6.10 -9.52 1.33
CA LEU A 348 6.56 -10.86 0.96
C LEU A 348 6.93 -10.93 -0.53
N PRO A 349 7.87 -11.82 -0.93
CA PRO A 349 8.02 -12.16 -2.34
C PRO A 349 6.67 -12.61 -2.92
N LYS A 350 6.35 -12.21 -4.15
CA LYS A 350 4.99 -12.29 -4.71
C LYS A 350 4.35 -13.69 -4.67
N LEU A 351 5.15 -14.75 -4.66
CA LEU A 351 4.67 -16.14 -4.66
C LEU A 351 4.72 -16.80 -3.27
N ASN A 352 5.22 -16.12 -2.23
CA ASN A 352 5.10 -16.56 -0.85
C ASN A 352 3.72 -16.17 -0.30
N THR A 353 3.00 -17.13 0.29
CA THR A 353 1.64 -16.92 0.82
C THR A 353 1.60 -16.57 2.30
N GLN A 354 2.64 -16.91 3.06
CA GLN A 354 2.71 -16.69 4.50
C GLN A 354 4.15 -16.42 4.95
N ARG A 355 4.28 -15.74 6.09
CA ARG A 355 5.55 -15.67 6.82
C ARG A 355 5.83 -17.02 7.49
N VAL A 356 7.10 -17.38 7.60
CA VAL A 356 7.53 -18.56 8.36
C VAL A 356 7.55 -18.18 9.85
N LEU A 357 6.49 -18.55 10.58
CA LEU A 357 6.33 -18.22 12.00
C LEU A 357 6.75 -19.36 12.94
N ASN A 358 6.61 -20.63 12.50
CA ASN A 358 6.84 -21.80 13.33
C ASN A 358 8.24 -22.37 13.13
N VAL A 359 9.20 -21.86 13.90
CA VAL A 359 10.46 -22.55 14.19
C VAL A 359 10.50 -22.72 15.70
N PRO A 360 10.59 -23.94 16.26
CA PRO A 360 10.79 -24.10 17.70
C PRO A 360 12.07 -23.35 18.08
N ASN A 361 11.95 -22.37 18.98
CA ASN A 361 13.08 -21.60 19.48
C ASN A 361 13.90 -22.50 20.40
N GLU A 362 15.12 -22.87 20.02
CA GLU A 362 16.09 -23.49 20.95
C GLU A 362 16.83 -22.46 21.82
N ASN A 363 16.59 -21.16 21.67
CA ASN A 363 17.20 -20.13 22.50
C ASN A 363 16.15 -19.34 23.29
N ASN A 364 15.67 -19.95 24.37
CA ASN A 364 14.93 -19.29 25.45
C ASN A 364 15.87 -18.92 26.60
N TYR A 365 16.97 -18.23 26.30
CA TYR A 365 17.76 -17.51 27.30
C TYR A 365 18.24 -16.21 26.67
N PHE A 366 17.54 -15.13 27.01
CA PHE A 366 18.01 -13.76 27.25
C PHE A 366 16.95 -12.69 26.88
N ASN A 367 16.49 -12.07 27.97
CA ASN A 367 15.98 -10.71 28.13
C ASN A 367 14.55 -10.36 27.68
N LYS A 368 13.67 -10.47 28.69
CA LYS A 368 12.58 -9.55 29.00
C LYS A 368 13.04 -8.08 28.99
N SER A 369 12.50 -7.31 28.06
CA SER A 369 12.10 -5.90 28.19
C SER A 369 11.43 -5.53 26.85
N GLY A 370 10.10 -5.51 26.72
CA GLY A 370 9.18 -4.67 27.46
C GLY A 370 9.28 -3.25 26.91
N PHE A 371 8.43 -2.86 25.95
CA PHE A 371 7.59 -1.66 26.00
C PHE A 371 6.58 -1.64 24.83
N PRO A 372 5.37 -1.05 25.04
CA PRO A 372 4.20 -1.18 24.18
C PRO A 372 3.91 0.05 23.29
N VAL A 373 2.98 -0.17 22.35
CA VAL A 373 2.22 0.75 21.45
C VAL A 373 2.96 1.36 20.26
#